data_AF-A0A349A762-F1
#
_entry.id   AF-A0A349A762-F1
#
_cell.length_a   1.000
_cell.length_b   1.000
_cell.length_c   1.000
_cell.angle_alpha   90.00
_cell.angle_beta   90.00
_cell.angle_gamma   90.00
#
_symmetry.space_group_name_H-M   'P 1'
#
loop_
_entity.id
_entity.type
_entity.pdbx_description
1 polymer ?
#
loop_
_entity_poly.entity_id
_entity_poly.type
_entity_poly.pdbx_seq_one_letter_code
_entity_poly.pdbx_strand_id
1 'polypeptide(L)' 'MVNILLIGNGAREHALAEALVRSSEKPRLFACMKANNPGLAALAERTLIGPYHDLAAIVAFAREGR' A
#
# COMPACT_ATOMS: atom_id res chain seq x y z
N MET A 1 13.89 -9.51 -3.12
CA MET A 1 13.17 -8.23 -3.25
C MET A 1 11.91 -8.34 -2.39
N VAL A 2 11.63 -7.36 -1.54
CA VAL A 2 10.54 -7.43 -0.55
C VAL A 2 9.35 -6.63 -1.05
N ASN A 3 8.16 -7.21 -0.99
CA ASN A 3 6.90 -6.54 -1.32
C ASN A 3 6.19 -6.16 -0.02
N ILE A 4 5.72 -4.91 0.08
CA ILE A 4 5.05 -4.38 1.27
C ILE A 4 3.67 -3.87 0.88
N LEU A 5 2.65 -4.30 1.62
CA LEU A 5 1.28 -3.81 1.50
C LEU A 5 0.94 -2.95 2.73
N LEU A 6 0.68 -1.66 2.51
CA LEU A 6 0.12 -0.77 3.52
C LEU A 6 -1.41 -0.81 3.48
N ILE A 7 -2.05 -0.86 4.64
CA ILE A 7 -3.52 -0.81 4.77
C ILE A 7 -3.88 0.42 5.59
N GLY A 8 -4.56 1.38 4.95
CA GLY A 8 -4.83 2.69 5.52
C GLY A 8 -4.71 3.78 4.47
N ASN A 9 -5.32 4.95 4.71
CA ASN A 9 -5.28 6.09 3.79
C ASN A 9 -4.94 7.41 4.51
N GLY A 10 -4.48 7.36 5.76
CA GLY A 10 -4.19 8.53 6.57
C GLY A 10 -2.73 9.01 6.43
N ALA A 11 -2.43 10.09 7.17
CA ALA A 11 -1.07 10.66 7.21
C ALA A 11 -0.03 9.67 7.78
N ARG A 12 -0.44 8.77 8.68
CA ARG A 12 0.44 7.74 9.23
C ARG A 12 0.94 6.79 8.14
N GLU A 13 0.05 6.29 7.29
CA GLU A 13 0.42 5.36 6.23
C GLU A 13 1.23 6.07 5.13
N HIS A 14 0.93 7.33 4.84
CA HIS A 14 1.77 8.17 3.98
C HIS A 14 3.20 8.29 4.53
N ALA A 15 3.37 8.62 5.82
CA ALA A 15 4.70 8.77 6.41
C ALA A 15 5.49 7.45 6.40
N LEU A 16 4.82 6.31 6.61
CA LEU A 16 5.42 4.97 6.46
C LEU A 16 5.87 4.73 5.02
N ALA A 17 5.03 5.03 4.03
CA ALA A 17 5.38 4.89 2.62
C ALA A 17 6.63 5.69 2.24
N GLU A 18 6.72 6.95 2.65
CA GLU A 18 7.90 7.78 2.41
C GLU A 18 9.18 7.20 3.02
N ALA A 19 9.10 6.65 4.24
CA ALA A 19 10.24 6.01 4.89
C ALA A 19 10.67 4.73 4.16
N LEU A 20 9.71 3.90 3.74
CA LEU A 20 9.96 2.65 3.04
C LEU A 20 10.60 2.87 1.67
N VAL A 21 10.14 3.85 0.90
CA VAL A 21 10.68 4.16 -0.43
C VAL A 21 12.13 4.68 -0.35
N ARG A 22 12.53 5.30 0.77
CA ARG A 22 13.93 5.73 1.01
C ARG A 22 14.86 4.60 1.47
N SER A 23 14.35 3.42 1.78
CA SER A 23 15.15 2.28 2.25
C SER A 23 16.16 1.81 1.20
N SER A 24 17.36 1.41 1.65
CA SER A 24 18.37 0.76 0.79
C SER A 24 17.88 -0.55 0.19
N GLU A 25 16.93 -1.21 0.86
CA GLU A 25 16.32 -2.48 0.41
C GLU A 25 15.37 -2.29 -0.79
N LYS A 26 15.00 -1.03 -1.11
CA LYS A 26 14.11 -0.65 -2.22
C LYS A 26 12.89 -1.59 -2.35
N PRO A 27 12.05 -1.69 -1.31
CA PRO A 27 10.89 -2.56 -1.35
C PRO A 27 9.87 -2.07 -2.38
N ARG A 28 9.14 -3.01 -2.98
CA ARG A 28 7.99 -2.71 -3.84
C ARG A 28 6.79 -2.38 -2.95
N LEU A 29 6.22 -1.20 -3.12
CA LEU A 29 5.15 -0.70 -2.25
C LEU A 29 3.78 -0.85 -2.91
N PHE A 30 2.82 -1.35 -2.14
CA PHE A 30 1.42 -1.49 -2.50
C PHE A 30 0.56 -0.84 -1.41
N ALA A 31 -0.63 -0.36 -1.75
CA ALA A 31 -1.53 0.25 -0.77
C ALA A 31 -3.00 -0.20 -0.93
N CYS A 32 -3.65 -0.54 0.18
CA CYS A 32 -5.09 -0.72 0.27
C CYS A 32 -5.70 0.42 1.08
N MET A 33 -6.64 1.15 0.49
CA MET A 33 -7.20 2.39 1.03
C MET A 33 -8.73 2.37 1.00
N LYS A 34 -9.40 2.83 2.07
CA LYS A 34 -10.88 3.00 2.03
C LYS A 34 -11.33 4.22 1.23
N ALA A 35 -10.46 5.19 1.05
CA ALA A 35 -10.65 6.38 0.23
C ALA A 35 -9.30 6.82 -0.32
N ASN A 36 -9.28 7.40 -1.52
CA ASN A 36 -8.04 7.75 -2.20
C ASN A 36 -7.21 8.78 -1.40
N ASN A 37 -5.94 8.46 -1.18
CA ASN A 37 -4.91 9.41 -0.74
C ASN A 37 -3.91 9.58 -1.89
N PRO A 38 -3.92 10.72 -2.61
CA PRO A 38 -3.05 10.93 -3.77
C PRO A 38 -1.56 10.85 -3.45
N GLY A 39 -1.15 11.27 -2.25
CA GLY A 39 0.25 11.23 -1.82
C GLY A 39 0.75 9.80 -1.62
N LEU A 40 -0.03 8.98 -0.92
CA LEU A 40 0.27 7.55 -0.78
C LEU A 40 0.19 6.81 -2.12
N ALA A 41 -0.79 7.13 -2.95
CA ALA A 41 -0.95 6.51 -4.27
C ALA A 41 0.25 6.78 -5.19
N ALA A 42 0.84 7.97 -5.14
CA ALA A 42 2.02 8.32 -5.92
C ALA A 42 3.29 7.53 -5.51
N LEU A 43 3.32 6.98 -4.30
CA LEU A 43 4.44 6.21 -3.77
C LEU A 43 4.27 4.69 -3.96
N ALA A 44 3.05 4.23 -4.22
CA ALA A 44 2.73 2.81 -4.40
C ALA A 44 2.73 2.43 -5.89
N GLU A 45 3.19 1.22 -6.21
CA GLU A 45 3.13 0.69 -7.58
C GLU A 45 1.70 0.39 -8.02
N ARG A 46 0.89 -0.11 -7.10
CA ARG A 46 -0.54 -0.39 -7.31
C ARG A 46 -1.32 -0.07 -6.05
N THR A 47 -2.58 0.31 -6.24
CA THR A 47 -3.50 0.60 -5.15
C THR A 47 -4.80 -0.19 -5.30
N LEU A 48 -5.37 -0.59 -4.18
CA LEU A 48 -6.71 -1.14 -4.06
C LEU A 48 -7.57 -0.14 -3.28
N ILE A 49 -8.70 0.27 -3.84
CA ILE A 49 -9.69 1.10 -3.14
C ILE A 49 -10.86 0.22 -2.71
N GLY A 50 -11.12 0.13 -1.40
CA GLY A 50 -12.17 -0.71 -0.86
C GLY A 50 -12.23 -0.69 0.67
N PRO A 51 -13.32 -1.21 1.26
CA PRO A 51 -13.46 -1.27 2.71
C PRO A 51 -12.46 -2.25 3.34
N TYR A 52 -11.91 -1.92 4.51
CA TYR A 52 -10.93 -2.77 5.19
C TYR A 52 -11.47 -4.11 5.69
N HIS A 53 -12.80 -4.26 5.77
CA HIS A 53 -13.43 -5.51 6.15
C HIS A 53 -13.59 -6.48 4.98
N ASP A 54 -13.32 -6.07 3.73
CA ASP A 54 -13.24 -6.98 2.59
C ASP A 54 -11.88 -7.68 2.56
N LEU A 55 -11.71 -8.61 3.50
CA LEU A 55 -10.48 -9.38 3.65
C LEU A 55 -10.19 -10.25 2.42
N ALA A 56 -11.22 -10.67 1.69
CA ALA A 56 -11.07 -11.49 0.50
C ALA A 56 -10.40 -10.69 -0.63
N ALA A 57 -10.87 -9.47 -0.89
CA ALA A 57 -10.24 -8.57 -1.86
C ALA A 57 -8.81 -8.20 -1.46
N ILE A 58 -8.55 -7.91 -0.18
CA ILE A 58 -7.21 -7.57 0.32
C ILE A 58 -6.24 -8.75 0.11
N VAL A 59 -6.66 -9.97 0.44
CA VAL A 59 -5.84 -11.19 0.25
C VAL A 59 -5.61 -11.47 -1.24
N ALA A 60 -6.62 -11.30 -2.09
CA ALA A 60 -6.48 -11.45 -3.53
C ALA A 60 -5.44 -10.46 -4.08
N PHE A 61 -5.55 -9.18 -3.72
CA PHE A 61 -4.62 -8.14 -4.11
C PHE A 61 -3.19 -8.41 -3.63
N ALA A 62 -3.02 -8.87 -2.38
CA ALA A 62 -1.72 -9.25 -1.84
C ALA A 62 -1.08 -10.43 -2.59
N ARG A 63 -1.89 -11.36 -3.12
CA ARG A 63 -1.41 -12.53 -3.89
C ARG A 63 -1.05 -12.17 -5.32
N GLU A 64 -1.78 -11.25 -5.96
CA GLU A 64 -1.46 -10.73 -7.29
C GLU A 64 -0.15 -9.95 -7.31
N GLY A 65 0.18 -9.26 -6.23
CA GLY A 65 1.42 -8.50 -6.07
C GLY A 65 2.66 -9.34 -5.76
N ARG A 66 2.66 -10.64 -6.07
CA ARG A 66 3.86 -11.50 -5.96
C ARG A 66 4.93 -11.11 -6.97
#